data_AF-H0TIE0-F1
#
_entry.id   AF-H0TIE0-F1
#
_cell.length_a   1.000
_cell.length_b   1.000
_cell.length_c   1.000
_cell.angle_alpha   90.00
_cell.angle_beta   90.00
_cell.angle_gamma   90.00
#
_symmetry.space_group_name_H-M   'P 1'
#
loop_
_entity.id
_entity.type
_entity.pdbx_description
1 polymer ?
#
loop_
_entity_poly.entity_id
_entity_poly.type
_entity_poly.pdbx_seq_one_letter_code
_entity_poly.pdbx_strand_id
1 'polypeptide(L)'
;MPRAILVILDGLRRDLVTPQTTPRLAAFADRSEQFAAHRTVFPSCTRVVSASLATGCHPARHGLQGNTMALMENGRLVRHDAGHPDFLQHKRRVTGRALAVPTLAECLTDCGGAVIFSNVSPGAAYAHDPDGFGRVYHRAGSFGRGRVPLPQDEQLRVTLDAEGDRAMTERFIREAVLPQPDPPALAVLWLGEPDATQHVLPMGSPGHLAVLEQADRNAERVIDAVATLADRDDVLLLIGSDHGHQTVAGVIDIDEELVAAGLKESSDSTDVVVASNGTSALLYVHPDFVARTPLVGDFLANQEWVDTVLDGSALASVGQSRDHGLAFAVSMRASEEHNAYGVAGTSLVAERAGGKADVLGSGQHGGLGAGEQAPFLMIDGAGFSRGAVRQEPSCIVDIAPTILAHLGLPVSGMDGRPLQAPQGGLNG
;
A
#
# COMPACT_ATOMS: atom_id res chain seq x y z
N MET A 1 -16.11 -13.94 19.53
CA MET A 1 -14.64 -13.92 19.41
C MET A 1 -14.30 -12.55 18.85
N PRO A 2 -13.27 -11.86 19.34
CA PRO A 2 -12.85 -10.57 18.78
C PRO A 2 -12.56 -10.70 17.29
N ARG A 3 -12.92 -9.69 16.52
CA ARG A 3 -12.72 -9.65 15.06
C ARG A 3 -12.17 -8.31 14.64
N ALA A 4 -11.37 -8.31 13.59
CA ALA A 4 -10.93 -7.09 12.91
C ALA A 4 -11.48 -7.05 11.49
N ILE A 5 -12.05 -5.90 11.13
CA ILE A 5 -12.52 -5.61 9.77
C ILE A 5 -11.74 -4.40 9.29
N LEU A 6 -10.97 -4.57 8.22
CA LEU A 6 -10.14 -3.54 7.63
C LEU A 6 -10.66 -3.18 6.24
N VAL A 7 -10.92 -1.90 6.01
CA VAL A 7 -11.28 -1.34 4.71
C VAL A 7 -10.20 -0.36 4.26
N ILE A 8 -9.61 -0.60 3.10
CA ILE A 8 -8.63 0.28 2.46
C ILE A 8 -9.23 0.85 1.16
N LEU A 9 -9.27 2.17 1.07
CA LEU A 9 -9.62 2.92 -0.14
C LEU A 9 -8.30 3.36 -0.80
N ASP A 10 -7.85 2.62 -1.81
CA ASP A 10 -6.53 2.80 -2.40
C ASP A 10 -6.34 4.22 -2.96
N GLY A 11 -5.23 4.85 -2.63
CA GLY A 11 -4.85 6.16 -3.16
C GLY A 11 -5.63 7.36 -2.63
N LEU A 12 -6.60 7.16 -1.73
CA LEU A 12 -7.41 8.25 -1.17
C LEU A 12 -6.60 9.13 -0.20
N ARG A 13 -6.35 10.37 -0.61
CA ARG A 13 -5.72 11.37 0.25
C ARG A 13 -6.63 11.82 1.40
N ARG A 14 -6.03 12.09 2.55
CA ARG A 14 -6.75 12.57 3.75
C ARG A 14 -7.47 13.90 3.55
N ASP A 15 -6.91 14.84 2.79
CA ASP A 15 -7.52 16.14 2.56
C ASP A 15 -8.79 16.08 1.71
N LEU A 16 -9.02 14.95 1.04
CA LEU A 16 -10.28 14.62 0.37
C LEU A 16 -11.29 13.93 1.29
N VAL A 17 -10.95 13.71 2.57
CA VAL A 17 -11.89 13.18 3.56
C VAL A 17 -12.61 14.33 4.24
N THR A 18 -13.68 14.82 3.61
CA THR A 18 -14.44 16.00 4.05
C THR A 18 -15.95 15.81 3.91
N PRO A 19 -16.79 16.60 4.59
CA PRO A 19 -18.24 16.57 4.39
C PRO A 19 -18.69 16.85 2.94
N GLN A 20 -17.85 17.49 2.13
CA GLN A 20 -18.17 17.85 0.74
C GLN A 20 -17.85 16.72 -0.23
N THR A 21 -16.72 16.04 -0.04
CA THR A 21 -16.18 15.05 -0.98
C THR A 21 -16.49 13.61 -0.58
N THR A 22 -16.47 13.32 0.72
CA THR A 22 -16.74 11.99 1.30
C THR A 22 -17.62 12.12 2.55
N PRO A 23 -18.86 12.59 2.42
CA PRO A 23 -19.74 12.85 3.57
C PRO A 23 -19.96 11.63 4.49
N ARG A 24 -19.84 10.39 3.99
CA ARG A 24 -20.07 9.20 4.83
C ARG A 24 -18.87 8.91 5.70
N LEU A 25 -17.66 8.94 5.14
CA LEU A 25 -16.41 8.88 5.92
C LEU A 25 -16.30 10.06 6.90
N ALA A 26 -16.71 11.26 6.49
CA ALA A 26 -16.74 12.42 7.38
C ALA A 26 -17.72 12.23 8.55
N ALA A 27 -18.87 11.58 8.34
CA ALA A 27 -19.79 11.24 9.43
C ALA A 27 -19.25 10.09 10.31
N PHE A 28 -18.48 9.16 9.75
CA PHE A 28 -17.85 8.07 10.51
C PHE A 28 -16.82 8.57 11.53
N ALA A 29 -16.23 9.75 11.30
CA ALA A 29 -15.34 10.42 12.23
C ALA A 29 -15.94 10.60 13.64
N ASP A 30 -17.24 10.87 13.77
CA ASP A 30 -17.91 11.05 15.07
C ASP A 30 -17.98 9.76 15.89
N ARG A 31 -17.82 8.61 15.21
CA ARG A 31 -17.88 7.27 15.81
C ARG A 31 -16.53 6.61 15.97
N SER A 32 -15.47 7.20 15.42
CA SER A 32 -14.13 6.61 15.38
C SER A 32 -13.10 7.54 16.03
N GLU A 33 -11.91 7.02 16.30
CA GLU A 33 -10.72 7.82 16.55
C GLU A 33 -9.97 8.06 15.24
N GLN A 34 -9.68 9.32 14.94
CA GLN A 34 -8.97 9.73 13.72
C GLN A 34 -7.48 9.92 13.97
N PHE A 35 -6.63 9.54 13.01
CA PHE A 35 -5.18 9.69 13.13
C PHE A 35 -4.66 10.82 12.23
N ALA A 36 -4.56 12.03 12.80
CA ALA A 36 -4.19 13.26 12.08
C ALA A 36 -2.70 13.33 11.68
N ALA A 37 -1.87 12.37 12.08
CA ALA A 37 -0.48 12.25 11.65
C ALA A 37 -0.16 10.84 11.10
N HIS A 38 -1.16 10.14 10.54
CA HIS A 38 -0.93 8.87 9.85
C HIS A 38 -0.04 9.06 8.60
N ARG A 39 0.83 8.11 8.31
CA ARG A 39 1.78 8.12 7.19
C ARG A 39 1.87 6.73 6.56
N THR A 40 2.36 6.68 5.33
CA THR A 40 2.66 5.44 4.62
C THR A 40 4.16 5.11 4.71
N VAL A 41 4.60 4.07 4.02
CA VAL A 41 6.03 3.72 3.85
C VAL A 41 6.58 4.30 2.55
N PHE A 42 7.89 4.17 2.34
CA PHE A 42 8.54 4.51 1.08
C PHE A 42 8.99 3.25 0.32
N PRO A 43 8.78 3.17 -1.01
CA PRO A 43 7.92 4.03 -1.81
C PRO A 43 6.46 4.01 -1.32
N SER A 44 5.75 5.13 -1.49
CA SER A 44 4.31 5.24 -1.18
C SER A 44 3.46 4.57 -2.27
N CYS A 45 3.70 3.28 -2.52
CA CYS A 45 3.05 2.54 -3.58
C CYS A 45 2.32 1.29 -3.07
N THR A 46 1.16 1.00 -3.65
CA THR A 46 0.25 -0.07 -3.23
C THR A 46 0.93 -1.38 -2.83
N ARG A 47 1.82 -1.97 -3.64
CA ARG A 47 2.32 -3.35 -3.40
C ARG A 47 3.24 -3.43 -2.19
N VAL A 48 4.16 -2.48 -2.08
CA VAL A 48 5.06 -2.38 -0.93
C VAL A 48 4.26 -2.04 0.33
N VAL A 49 3.28 -1.14 0.23
CA VAL A 49 2.38 -0.79 1.34
C VAL A 49 1.52 -1.97 1.78
N SER A 50 0.97 -2.77 0.86
CA SER A 50 0.22 -3.99 1.18
C SER A 50 1.09 -5.00 1.95
N ALA A 51 2.35 -5.19 1.55
CA ALA A 51 3.28 -6.04 2.29
C ALA A 51 3.62 -5.46 3.68
N SER A 52 3.83 -4.15 3.79
CA SER A 52 4.09 -3.48 5.06
C SER A 52 2.90 -3.56 6.02
N LEU A 53 1.69 -3.37 5.52
CA LEU A 53 0.45 -3.56 6.27
C LEU A 53 0.27 -5.01 6.67
N ALA A 54 0.46 -5.96 5.76
CA ALA A 54 0.26 -7.37 6.04
C ALA A 54 1.25 -7.93 7.06
N THR A 55 2.44 -7.32 7.20
CA THR A 55 3.51 -7.83 8.07
C THR A 55 3.79 -6.97 9.29
N GLY A 56 3.26 -5.73 9.34
CA GLY A 56 3.64 -4.74 10.35
C GLY A 56 5.10 -4.31 10.29
N CYS A 57 5.76 -4.50 9.14
CA CYS A 57 7.20 -4.28 8.97
C CYS A 57 7.48 -3.34 7.80
N HIS A 58 8.64 -2.68 7.82
CA HIS A 58 9.11 -1.86 6.71
C HIS A 58 9.71 -2.73 5.58
N PRO A 59 9.90 -2.16 4.38
CA PRO A 59 10.47 -2.87 3.22
C PRO A 59 11.81 -3.55 3.46
N ALA A 60 12.68 -2.93 4.26
CA ALA A 60 13.94 -3.49 4.73
C ALA A 60 13.79 -4.86 5.41
N ARG A 61 12.64 -5.11 6.05
CA ARG A 61 12.37 -6.30 6.85
C ARG A 61 11.59 -7.36 6.07
N HIS A 62 10.58 -6.98 5.29
CA HIS A 62 9.79 -7.95 4.49
C HIS A 62 10.38 -8.22 3.09
N GLY A 63 11.29 -7.38 2.60
CA GLY A 63 12.06 -7.61 1.38
C GLY A 63 11.28 -7.37 0.08
N LEU A 64 10.14 -6.68 0.13
CA LEU A 64 9.42 -6.19 -1.05
C LEU A 64 9.68 -4.68 -1.12
N GLN A 65 10.66 -4.27 -1.92
CA GLN A 65 11.21 -2.91 -1.84
C GLN A 65 10.34 -1.86 -2.53
N GLY A 66 9.55 -2.23 -3.53
CA GLY A 66 8.71 -1.30 -4.29
C GLY A 66 7.70 -2.03 -5.19
N ASN A 67 6.91 -1.26 -5.91
CA ASN A 67 6.06 -1.73 -7.01
C ASN A 67 6.90 -2.27 -8.18
N THR A 68 8.01 -1.60 -8.47
CA THR A 68 9.07 -2.13 -9.34
C THR A 68 10.32 -2.31 -8.49
N MET A 69 11.01 -3.43 -8.64
CA MET A 69 12.26 -3.70 -7.94
C MET A 69 13.19 -4.57 -8.78
N ALA A 70 14.46 -4.69 -8.40
CA ALA A 70 15.39 -5.62 -9.02
C ALA A 70 15.68 -6.82 -8.10
N LEU A 71 15.86 -7.99 -8.69
CA LEU A 71 16.36 -9.19 -8.04
C LEU A 71 17.70 -9.60 -8.66
N MET A 72 18.60 -10.16 -7.84
CA MET A 72 19.82 -10.78 -8.34
C MET A 72 19.50 -12.20 -8.81
N GLU A 73 19.61 -12.44 -10.11
CA GLU A 73 19.33 -13.73 -10.76
C GLU A 73 20.51 -14.15 -11.61
N ASN A 74 21.11 -15.30 -11.29
CA ASN A 74 22.26 -15.86 -12.03
C ASN A 74 23.40 -14.84 -12.25
N GLY A 75 23.69 -14.01 -11.24
CA GLY A 75 24.73 -12.99 -11.30
C GLY A 75 24.36 -11.77 -12.16
N ARG A 76 23.07 -11.50 -12.38
CA ARG A 76 22.57 -10.30 -13.07
C ARG A 76 21.48 -9.64 -12.26
N LEU A 77 21.42 -8.30 -12.27
CA LEU A 77 20.26 -7.58 -11.77
C LEU A 77 19.13 -7.65 -12.82
N VAL A 78 17.97 -8.15 -12.41
CA VAL A 78 16.79 -8.28 -13.26
C VAL A 78 15.65 -7.45 -12.66
N ARG A 79 15.14 -6.49 -13.43
CA ARG A 79 14.00 -5.65 -13.06
C ARG A 79 12.70 -6.43 -13.16
N HIS A 80 11.81 -6.25 -12.19
CA HIS A 80 10.49 -6.88 -12.12
C HIS A 80 9.41 -5.87 -11.74
N ASP A 81 8.24 -5.96 -12.38
CA ASP A 81 6.99 -5.41 -11.87
C ASP A 81 6.40 -6.38 -10.85
N ALA A 82 6.33 -5.95 -9.59
CA ALA A 82 5.82 -6.76 -8.49
C ALA A 82 4.31 -7.04 -8.58
N GLY A 83 3.62 -6.49 -9.57
CA GLY A 83 2.19 -6.66 -9.80
C GLY A 83 1.79 -7.89 -10.57
N HIS A 84 2.72 -8.57 -11.22
CA HIS A 84 2.41 -9.80 -11.92
C HIS A 84 1.88 -10.86 -10.93
N PRO A 85 0.80 -11.60 -11.27
CA PRO A 85 0.20 -12.60 -10.39
C PRO A 85 1.16 -13.65 -9.82
N ASP A 86 2.23 -13.95 -10.54
CA ASP A 86 3.23 -14.94 -10.18
C ASP A 86 4.50 -14.35 -9.57
N PHE A 87 4.63 -13.02 -9.47
CA PHE A 87 5.86 -12.36 -9.02
C PHE A 87 6.30 -12.83 -7.63
N LEU A 88 5.40 -12.90 -6.64
CA LEU A 88 5.78 -13.33 -5.28
C LEU A 88 6.27 -14.79 -5.26
N GLN A 89 5.75 -15.65 -6.15
CA GLN A 89 6.26 -17.01 -6.31
C GLN A 89 7.59 -17.04 -7.05
N HIS A 90 7.77 -16.16 -8.03
CA HIS A 90 9.06 -15.97 -8.69
C HIS A 90 10.12 -15.52 -7.69
N LYS A 91 9.85 -14.47 -6.91
CA LYS A 91 10.71 -14.00 -5.84
C LYS A 91 11.01 -15.10 -4.82
N ARG A 92 10.04 -15.93 -4.44
CA ARG A 92 10.30 -17.11 -3.58
C ARG A 92 11.29 -18.08 -4.21
N ARG A 93 11.16 -18.41 -5.50
CA ARG A 93 12.11 -19.29 -6.20
C ARG A 93 13.52 -18.71 -6.23
N VAL A 94 13.64 -17.39 -6.44
CA VAL A 94 14.92 -16.69 -6.54
C VAL A 94 15.59 -16.47 -5.19
N THR A 95 14.81 -16.07 -4.17
CA THR A 95 15.33 -15.59 -2.87
C THR A 95 15.08 -16.55 -1.71
N GLY A 96 14.41 -17.68 -1.97
CA GLY A 96 13.98 -18.66 -0.96
C GLY A 96 12.68 -18.29 -0.24
N ARG A 97 12.20 -17.05 -0.34
CA ARG A 97 11.03 -16.55 0.41
C ARG A 97 10.25 -15.48 -0.37
N ALA A 98 8.92 -15.51 -0.25
CA ALA A 98 8.07 -14.52 -0.90
C ALA A 98 8.15 -13.17 -0.16
N LEU A 99 7.88 -13.19 1.16
CA LEU A 99 8.21 -12.14 2.11
C LEU A 99 9.15 -12.70 3.18
N ALA A 100 9.95 -11.83 3.80
CA ALA A 100 11.00 -12.20 4.75
C ALA A 100 10.54 -12.31 6.22
N VAL A 101 9.31 -11.91 6.50
CA VAL A 101 8.65 -11.96 7.81
C VAL A 101 7.21 -12.47 7.64
N PRO A 102 6.59 -13.05 8.68
CA PRO A 102 5.22 -13.55 8.62
C PRO A 102 4.19 -12.45 8.33
N THR A 103 3.11 -12.81 7.63
CA THR A 103 1.95 -11.93 7.45
C THR A 103 0.88 -12.16 8.53
N LEU A 104 -0.09 -11.26 8.62
CA LEU A 104 -1.30 -11.45 9.43
C LEU A 104 -2.04 -12.74 9.05
N ALA A 105 -2.08 -13.12 7.77
CA ALA A 105 -2.70 -14.37 7.36
C ALA A 105 -2.00 -15.59 7.98
N GLU A 106 -0.67 -15.57 8.05
CA GLU A 106 0.13 -16.59 8.72
C GLU A 106 -0.09 -16.60 10.23
N CYS A 107 0.01 -15.43 10.88
CA CYS A 107 -0.20 -15.29 12.32
C CYS A 107 -1.58 -15.74 12.80
N LEU A 108 -2.61 -15.66 11.94
CA LEU A 108 -3.99 -15.96 12.27
C LEU A 108 -4.43 -17.39 11.89
N THR A 109 -3.52 -18.23 11.38
CA THR A 109 -3.85 -19.59 10.88
C THR A 109 -4.67 -20.43 11.85
N ASP A 110 -4.35 -20.36 13.14
CA ASP A 110 -4.98 -21.14 14.22
C ASP A 110 -5.95 -20.30 15.08
N CYS A 111 -6.24 -19.07 14.65
CA CYS A 111 -7.04 -18.10 15.38
C CYS A 111 -8.07 -17.44 14.45
N GLY A 112 -8.98 -18.24 13.88
CA GLY A 112 -10.07 -17.76 13.02
C GLY A 112 -9.65 -17.36 11.59
N GLY A 113 -8.36 -17.28 11.29
CA GLY A 113 -7.84 -17.04 9.94
C GLY A 113 -8.11 -15.62 9.40
N ALA A 114 -7.62 -15.40 8.18
CA ALA A 114 -7.81 -14.17 7.43
C ALA A 114 -8.52 -14.41 6.09
N VAL A 115 -9.46 -13.53 5.76
CA VAL A 115 -10.14 -13.47 4.47
C VAL A 115 -9.89 -12.11 3.84
N ILE A 116 -9.35 -12.10 2.62
CA ILE A 116 -8.92 -10.90 1.91
C ILE A 116 -9.70 -10.78 0.61
N PHE A 117 -10.44 -9.68 0.44
CA PHE A 117 -11.04 -9.26 -0.82
C PHE A 117 -10.27 -8.05 -1.32
N SER A 118 -9.72 -8.14 -2.52
CA SER A 118 -8.90 -7.08 -3.08
C SER A 118 -9.18 -6.91 -4.57
N ASN A 119 -9.36 -5.66 -5.00
CA ASN A 119 -9.51 -5.32 -6.41
C ASN A 119 -8.35 -4.48 -6.96
N VAL A 120 -7.21 -4.43 -6.26
CA VAL A 120 -6.03 -3.70 -6.75
C VAL A 120 -5.19 -4.56 -7.68
N SER A 121 -3.88 -4.34 -7.80
CA SER A 121 -3.03 -5.23 -8.58
C SER A 121 -2.91 -6.62 -7.91
N PRO A 122 -2.72 -7.71 -8.68
CA PRO A 122 -2.53 -9.05 -8.12
C PRO A 122 -1.39 -9.13 -7.09
N GLY A 123 -0.27 -8.45 -7.38
CA GLY A 123 0.88 -8.39 -6.46
C GLY A 123 0.55 -7.81 -5.09
N ALA A 124 -0.26 -6.75 -5.04
CA ALA A 124 -0.72 -6.15 -3.79
C ALA A 124 -1.68 -7.08 -3.04
N ALA A 125 -2.67 -7.65 -3.73
CA ALA A 125 -3.61 -8.60 -3.15
C ALA A 125 -2.90 -9.83 -2.55
N TYR A 126 -1.95 -10.41 -3.30
CA TYR A 126 -1.23 -11.60 -2.87
C TYR A 126 -0.11 -11.31 -1.86
N ALA A 127 0.27 -10.05 -1.64
CA ALA A 127 1.21 -9.70 -0.56
C ALA A 127 0.61 -9.92 0.83
N HIS A 128 -0.73 -9.92 0.97
CA HIS A 128 -1.39 -10.26 2.23
C HIS A 128 -1.22 -11.73 2.62
N ASP A 129 -1.17 -12.62 1.62
CA ASP A 129 -1.07 -14.05 1.83
C ASP A 129 -0.28 -14.73 0.69
N PRO A 130 1.02 -14.47 0.58
CA PRO A 130 1.84 -14.98 -0.53
C PRO A 130 2.00 -16.50 -0.51
N ASP A 131 1.71 -17.11 0.64
CA ASP A 131 2.04 -18.48 0.99
C ASP A 131 0.81 -19.36 1.26
N GLY A 132 -0.38 -18.76 1.36
CA GLY A 132 -1.66 -19.47 1.39
C GLY A 132 -2.08 -19.94 2.78
N PHE A 133 -1.97 -19.10 3.79
CA PHE A 133 -2.48 -19.38 5.14
C PHE A 133 -3.96 -19.01 5.30
N GLY A 134 -4.40 -17.99 4.57
CA GLY A 134 -5.76 -17.47 4.57
C GLY A 134 -6.53 -17.83 3.30
N ARG A 135 -7.46 -16.95 2.95
CA ARG A 135 -8.21 -16.99 1.69
C ARG A 135 -8.17 -15.62 1.02
N VAL A 136 -7.79 -15.58 -0.26
CA VAL A 136 -7.72 -14.36 -1.07
C VAL A 136 -8.71 -14.44 -2.21
N TYR A 137 -9.52 -13.40 -2.37
CA TYR A 137 -10.44 -13.18 -3.47
C TYR A 137 -9.94 -12.02 -4.31
N HIS A 138 -9.54 -12.30 -5.55
CA HIS A 138 -9.00 -11.31 -6.48
C HIS A 138 -9.38 -11.68 -7.92
N ARG A 139 -9.65 -10.70 -8.79
CA ARG A 139 -10.13 -10.93 -10.17
C ARG A 139 -9.14 -11.69 -11.07
N ALA A 140 -7.85 -11.64 -10.75
CA ALA A 140 -6.80 -12.40 -11.45
C ALA A 140 -6.59 -13.82 -10.90
N GLY A 141 -7.39 -14.24 -9.90
CA GLY A 141 -7.32 -15.56 -9.28
C GLY A 141 -7.60 -15.47 -7.79
N SER A 142 -8.62 -16.22 -7.35
CA SER A 142 -8.93 -16.44 -5.95
C SER A 142 -8.33 -17.76 -5.47
N PHE A 143 -7.77 -17.75 -4.26
CA PHE A 143 -7.05 -18.87 -3.67
C PHE A 143 -7.47 -19.10 -2.21
N GLY A 144 -7.56 -20.36 -1.82
CA GLY A 144 -7.68 -20.78 -0.42
C GLY A 144 -6.34 -21.19 0.17
N ARG A 145 -6.40 -21.96 1.27
CA ARG A 145 -5.22 -22.49 1.97
C ARG A 145 -4.29 -23.27 1.04
N GLY A 146 -2.99 -23.18 1.28
CA GLY A 146 -1.93 -23.72 0.44
C GLY A 146 -1.86 -23.10 -0.96
N ARG A 147 -2.50 -21.94 -1.17
CA ARG A 147 -2.72 -21.32 -2.48
C ARG A 147 -3.45 -22.22 -3.48
N VAL A 148 -4.33 -23.09 -2.98
CA VAL A 148 -5.19 -23.90 -3.85
C VAL A 148 -6.20 -22.96 -4.53
N PRO A 149 -6.30 -22.93 -5.87
CA PRO A 149 -7.30 -22.12 -6.56
C PRO A 149 -8.72 -22.48 -6.10
N LEU A 150 -9.56 -21.49 -5.84
CA LEU A 150 -10.96 -21.74 -5.49
C LEU A 150 -11.74 -22.29 -6.70
N PRO A 151 -12.84 -23.04 -6.46
CA PRO A 151 -13.76 -23.47 -7.51
C PRO A 151 -14.23 -22.31 -8.41
N GLN A 152 -14.57 -22.62 -9.66
CA GLN A 152 -14.85 -21.62 -10.70
C GLN A 152 -16.02 -20.68 -10.37
N ASP A 153 -17.00 -21.17 -9.61
CA ASP A 153 -18.18 -20.47 -9.09
C ASP A 153 -17.88 -19.63 -7.83
N GLU A 154 -16.78 -19.92 -7.13
CA GLU A 154 -16.31 -19.14 -5.99
C GLU A 154 -15.30 -18.04 -6.37
N GLN A 155 -14.71 -18.10 -7.57
CA GLN A 155 -13.80 -17.07 -8.09
C GLN A 155 -14.42 -15.67 -8.02
N LEU A 156 -13.61 -14.66 -7.68
CA LEU A 156 -14.07 -13.27 -7.72
C LEU A 156 -14.05 -12.78 -9.17
N ARG A 157 -15.22 -12.36 -9.68
CA ARG A 157 -15.37 -11.87 -11.05
C ARG A 157 -15.91 -10.46 -11.03
N VAL A 158 -15.00 -9.50 -11.05
CA VAL A 158 -15.27 -8.07 -11.02
C VAL A 158 -14.31 -7.35 -11.97
N THR A 159 -14.74 -6.20 -12.46
CA THR A 159 -13.89 -5.24 -13.18
C THR A 159 -13.12 -4.37 -12.19
N LEU A 160 -12.04 -3.73 -12.65
CA LEU A 160 -11.34 -2.68 -11.88
C LEU A 160 -12.01 -1.35 -12.20
N ASP A 161 -13.12 -1.08 -11.51
CA ASP A 161 -13.89 0.16 -11.58
C ASP A 161 -14.86 0.23 -10.37
N ALA A 162 -15.62 1.32 -10.27
CA ALA A 162 -16.60 1.52 -9.21
C ALA A 162 -17.70 0.45 -9.15
N GLU A 163 -18.09 -0.18 -10.27
CA GLU A 163 -19.10 -1.24 -10.28
C GLU A 163 -18.52 -2.53 -9.72
N GLY A 164 -17.31 -2.89 -10.12
CA GLY A 164 -16.58 -4.03 -9.62
C GLY A 164 -16.29 -3.93 -8.12
N ASP A 165 -15.86 -2.75 -7.65
CA ASP A 165 -15.67 -2.48 -6.22
C ASP A 165 -16.97 -2.59 -5.43
N ARG A 166 -18.10 -2.11 -5.98
CA ARG A 166 -19.42 -2.29 -5.37
C ARG A 166 -19.80 -3.77 -5.26
N ALA A 167 -19.67 -4.53 -6.35
CA ALA A 167 -20.00 -5.94 -6.37
C ALA A 167 -19.11 -6.75 -5.40
N MET A 168 -17.82 -6.42 -5.34
CA MET A 168 -16.89 -7.01 -4.38
C MET A 168 -17.27 -6.65 -2.94
N THR A 169 -17.62 -5.39 -2.66
CA THR A 169 -18.05 -4.92 -1.33
C THR A 169 -19.31 -5.65 -0.86
N GLU A 170 -20.32 -5.77 -1.72
CA GLU A 170 -21.57 -6.50 -1.42
C GLU A 170 -21.30 -7.98 -1.10
N ARG A 171 -20.36 -8.60 -1.83
CA ARG A 171 -19.91 -9.96 -1.56
C ARG A 171 -19.13 -10.06 -0.24
N PHE A 172 -18.17 -9.16 0.00
CA PHE A 172 -17.39 -9.08 1.23
C PHE A 172 -18.29 -8.96 2.47
N ILE A 173 -19.30 -8.10 2.41
CA ILE A 173 -20.25 -7.92 3.52
C ILE A 173 -20.97 -9.24 3.84
N ARG A 174 -21.47 -9.92 2.81
CA ARG A 174 -22.17 -11.20 2.97
C ARG A 174 -21.22 -12.31 3.46
N GLU A 175 -20.01 -12.38 2.92
CA GLU A 175 -19.09 -13.51 3.07
C GLU A 175 -18.04 -13.35 4.18
N ALA A 176 -17.84 -12.15 4.73
CA ALA A 176 -16.81 -11.90 5.74
C ALA A 176 -17.25 -10.99 6.90
N VAL A 177 -18.34 -10.23 6.76
CA VAL A 177 -18.80 -9.27 7.80
C VAL A 177 -20.02 -9.81 8.56
N LEU A 178 -21.14 -9.99 7.85
CA LEU A 178 -22.43 -10.38 8.44
C LEU A 178 -22.33 -11.72 9.19
N PRO A 179 -23.27 -12.00 10.13
CA PRO A 179 -23.19 -13.17 10.99
C PRO A 179 -22.98 -14.46 10.21
N GLN A 180 -21.89 -15.16 10.53
CA GLN A 180 -21.53 -16.45 9.96
C GLN A 180 -21.34 -17.50 11.06
N PRO A 181 -21.47 -18.80 10.74
CA PRO A 181 -21.15 -19.86 11.69
C PRO A 181 -19.70 -19.81 12.19
N ASP A 182 -18.77 -19.43 11.32
CA ASP A 182 -17.32 -19.33 11.59
C ASP A 182 -16.76 -18.05 10.96
N PRO A 183 -16.97 -16.88 11.59
CA PRO A 183 -16.51 -15.62 11.03
C PRO A 183 -14.98 -15.50 11.13
N PRO A 184 -14.30 -14.92 10.12
CA PRO A 184 -12.86 -14.77 10.17
C PRO A 184 -12.44 -13.81 11.28
N ALA A 185 -11.28 -14.07 11.89
CA ALA A 185 -10.69 -13.15 12.86
C ALA A 185 -10.22 -11.85 12.18
N LEU A 186 -9.80 -11.92 10.92
CA LEU A 186 -9.49 -10.76 10.10
C LEU A 186 -10.22 -10.83 8.75
N ALA A 187 -10.98 -9.79 8.44
CA ALA A 187 -11.56 -9.55 7.12
C ALA A 187 -10.95 -8.27 6.52
N VAL A 188 -10.34 -8.36 5.34
CA VAL A 188 -9.76 -7.22 4.62
C VAL A 188 -10.54 -6.97 3.34
N LEU A 189 -10.96 -5.73 3.13
CA LEU A 189 -11.52 -5.22 1.89
C LEU A 189 -10.59 -4.12 1.36
N TRP A 190 -9.95 -4.34 0.22
CA TRP A 190 -9.08 -3.37 -0.44
C TRP A 190 -9.67 -2.99 -1.79
N LEU A 191 -10.25 -1.80 -1.85
CA LEU A 191 -10.92 -1.25 -3.02
C LEU A 191 -9.90 -0.71 -4.02
N GLY A 192 -10.15 -0.86 -5.32
CA GLY A 192 -9.27 -0.33 -6.37
C GLY A 192 -9.49 1.15 -6.66
N GLU A 193 -10.65 1.68 -6.29
CA GLU A 193 -10.98 3.10 -6.38
C GLU A 193 -10.78 3.82 -5.02
N PRO A 194 -10.34 5.09 -5.03
CA PRO A 194 -10.20 5.97 -6.20
C PRO A 194 -8.86 5.91 -6.97
N ASP A 195 -7.86 5.13 -6.53
CA ASP A 195 -6.53 5.05 -7.18
C ASP A 195 -6.62 4.82 -8.70
N ALA A 196 -7.34 3.79 -9.13
CA ALA A 196 -7.42 3.42 -10.54
C ALA A 196 -7.89 4.59 -11.43
N THR A 197 -8.91 5.32 -10.98
CA THR A 197 -9.40 6.53 -11.65
C THR A 197 -8.44 7.71 -11.53
N GLN A 198 -7.77 7.89 -10.40
CA GLN A 198 -6.80 8.97 -10.19
C GLN A 198 -5.60 8.88 -11.13
N HIS A 199 -5.18 7.70 -11.57
CA HIS A 199 -4.09 7.54 -12.57
C HIS A 199 -4.45 8.05 -13.97
N VAL A 200 -5.74 8.25 -14.28
CA VAL A 200 -6.21 8.58 -15.64
C VAL A 200 -7.06 9.84 -15.72
N LEU A 201 -7.59 10.32 -14.59
CA LEU A 201 -8.33 11.56 -14.49
C LEU A 201 -7.62 12.54 -13.54
N PRO A 202 -7.68 13.86 -13.82
CA PRO A 202 -7.19 14.85 -12.89
C PRO A 202 -7.88 14.76 -11.53
N MET A 203 -7.08 14.80 -10.46
CA MET A 203 -7.60 14.88 -9.10
C MET A 203 -8.47 16.12 -8.92
N GLY A 204 -9.59 15.96 -8.24
CA GLY A 204 -10.61 17.02 -8.06
C GLY A 204 -11.53 17.24 -9.26
N SER A 205 -11.31 16.58 -10.40
CA SER A 205 -12.22 16.66 -11.54
C SER A 205 -13.60 16.06 -11.22
N PRO A 206 -14.68 16.47 -11.92
CA PRO A 206 -16.01 15.89 -11.72
C PRO A 206 -16.05 14.36 -11.87
N GLY A 207 -15.26 13.79 -12.80
CA GLY A 207 -15.17 12.34 -12.98
C GLY A 207 -14.50 11.65 -11.79
N HIS A 208 -13.39 12.21 -11.29
CA HIS A 208 -12.75 11.73 -10.07
C HIS A 208 -13.69 11.82 -8.85
N LEU A 209 -14.36 12.95 -8.65
CA LEU A 209 -15.28 13.13 -7.51
C LEU A 209 -16.49 12.17 -7.57
N ALA A 210 -16.98 11.83 -8.77
CA ALA A 210 -18.07 10.86 -8.92
C ALA A 210 -17.66 9.44 -8.51
N VAL A 211 -16.41 9.05 -8.80
CA VAL A 211 -15.85 7.76 -8.38
C VAL A 211 -15.55 7.76 -6.88
N LEU A 212 -15.00 8.86 -6.35
CA LEU A 212 -14.78 9.04 -4.92
C LEU A 212 -16.08 8.91 -4.13
N GLU A 213 -17.19 9.44 -4.64
CA GLU A 213 -18.51 9.24 -4.03
C GLU A 213 -18.91 7.76 -3.99
N GLN A 214 -18.58 6.95 -5.01
CA GLN A 214 -18.87 5.51 -4.96
C GLN A 214 -17.99 4.78 -3.94
N ALA A 215 -16.72 5.15 -3.81
CA ALA A 215 -15.82 4.60 -2.80
C ALA A 215 -16.32 4.95 -1.38
N ASP A 216 -16.75 6.20 -1.14
CA ASP A 216 -17.38 6.65 0.11
C ASP A 216 -18.65 5.85 0.45
N ARG A 217 -19.50 5.58 -0.56
CA ARG A 217 -20.69 4.71 -0.38
C ARG A 217 -20.33 3.25 -0.10
N ASN A 218 -19.23 2.73 -0.62
CA ASN A 218 -18.78 1.37 -0.29
C ASN A 218 -18.30 1.27 1.16
N ALA A 219 -17.60 2.30 1.65
CA ALA A 219 -17.25 2.39 3.07
C ALA A 219 -18.50 2.43 3.96
N GLU A 220 -19.50 3.25 3.61
CA GLU A 220 -20.80 3.31 4.32
C GLU A 220 -21.47 1.94 4.43
N ARG A 221 -21.53 1.17 3.33
CA ARG A 221 -22.14 -0.18 3.35
C ARG A 221 -21.47 -1.10 4.36
N VAL A 222 -20.14 -1.03 4.49
CA VAL A 222 -19.41 -1.83 5.48
C VAL A 222 -19.66 -1.30 6.90
N ILE A 223 -19.65 0.02 7.11
CA ILE A 223 -19.95 0.66 8.39
C ILE A 223 -21.35 0.24 8.88
N ASP A 224 -22.34 0.31 8.00
CA ASP A 224 -23.72 -0.09 8.29
C ASP A 224 -23.82 -1.58 8.61
N ALA A 225 -23.17 -2.44 7.82
CA ALA A 225 -23.16 -3.88 8.07
C ALA A 225 -22.53 -4.20 9.44
N VAL A 226 -21.41 -3.57 9.79
CA VAL A 226 -20.76 -3.75 11.09
C VAL A 226 -21.66 -3.26 12.23
N ALA A 227 -22.39 -2.16 12.05
CA ALA A 227 -23.32 -1.65 13.06
C ALA A 227 -24.50 -2.59 13.36
N THR A 228 -24.77 -3.58 12.49
CA THR A 228 -25.80 -4.61 12.74
C THR A 228 -25.28 -5.81 13.53
N LEU A 229 -23.96 -5.92 13.73
CA LEU A 229 -23.35 -7.01 14.49
C LEU A 229 -23.62 -6.85 15.98
N ALA A 230 -23.65 -7.97 16.71
CA ALA A 230 -23.93 -7.94 18.14
C ALA A 230 -22.67 -7.51 18.92
N ASP A 231 -22.84 -6.80 20.04
CA ASP A 231 -21.71 -6.35 20.88
C ASP A 231 -20.74 -7.47 21.28
N ARG A 232 -21.23 -8.72 21.38
CA ARG A 232 -20.42 -9.92 21.66
C ARG A 232 -19.37 -10.27 20.58
N ASP A 233 -19.50 -9.68 19.40
CA ASP A 233 -18.58 -9.91 18.28
C ASP A 233 -17.28 -9.10 18.43
N ASP A 234 -17.23 -8.14 19.38
CA ASP A 234 -16.05 -7.33 19.74
C ASP A 234 -15.22 -6.94 18.51
N VAL A 235 -15.86 -6.14 17.65
CA VAL A 235 -15.33 -5.78 16.34
C VAL A 235 -14.46 -4.54 16.44
N LEU A 236 -13.24 -4.64 15.91
CA LEU A 236 -12.40 -3.52 15.57
C LEU A 236 -12.58 -3.20 14.08
N LEU A 237 -13.22 -2.07 13.77
CA LEU A 237 -13.37 -1.56 12.41
C LEU A 237 -12.30 -0.51 12.13
N LEU A 238 -11.43 -0.80 11.16
CA LEU A 238 -10.42 0.12 10.66
C LEU A 238 -10.79 0.53 9.24
N ILE A 239 -10.82 1.83 8.97
CA ILE A 239 -11.03 2.37 7.63
C ILE A 239 -9.91 3.38 7.34
N GLY A 240 -9.23 3.21 6.22
CA GLY A 240 -8.13 4.08 5.83
C GLY A 240 -7.78 3.99 4.36
N SER A 241 -6.63 4.53 4.03
CA SER A 241 -5.98 4.40 2.72
C SER A 241 -4.53 3.99 2.90
N ASP A 242 -3.93 3.49 1.83
CA ASP A 242 -2.56 2.99 1.81
C ASP A 242 -1.55 4.11 1.51
N HIS A 243 -1.89 5.00 0.57
CA HIS A 243 -1.15 6.22 0.23
C HIS A 243 -2.10 7.30 -0.30
N GLY A 244 -1.55 8.47 -0.59
CA GLY A 244 -2.23 9.53 -1.34
C GLY A 244 -1.70 9.65 -2.77
N HIS A 245 -1.77 10.86 -3.34
CA HIS A 245 -1.31 11.16 -4.70
C HIS A 245 -0.77 12.59 -4.84
N GLN A 246 0.06 12.79 -5.85
CA GLN A 246 0.51 14.08 -6.40
C GLN A 246 0.02 14.24 -7.83
N THR A 247 -0.22 15.46 -8.30
CA THR A 247 -0.55 15.71 -9.70
C THR A 247 0.71 15.61 -10.56
N VAL A 248 0.69 14.82 -11.64
CA VAL A 248 1.83 14.65 -12.55
C VAL A 248 2.08 15.94 -13.33
N ALA A 249 3.25 16.55 -13.12
CA ALA A 249 3.69 17.77 -13.81
C ALA A 249 4.65 17.49 -14.97
N GLY A 250 5.30 16.33 -14.99
CA GLY A 250 6.27 15.96 -16.01
C GLY A 250 6.79 14.54 -15.81
N VAL A 251 7.38 13.97 -16.85
CA VAL A 251 7.91 12.60 -16.89
C VAL A 251 9.41 12.67 -17.18
N ILE A 252 10.20 11.89 -16.46
CA ILE A 252 11.66 11.82 -16.58
C ILE A 252 12.09 10.39 -16.89
N ASP A 253 12.76 10.19 -18.01
CA ASP A 253 13.43 8.92 -18.32
C ASP A 253 14.81 8.88 -17.62
N ILE A 254 14.84 8.34 -16.40
CA ILE A 254 16.08 8.22 -15.62
C ILE A 254 17.07 7.24 -16.28
N ASP A 255 16.59 6.24 -17.03
CA ASP A 255 17.48 5.32 -17.76
C ASP A 255 18.22 6.11 -18.87
N GLU A 256 17.52 6.95 -19.65
CA GLU A 256 18.12 7.83 -20.67
C GLU A 256 19.10 8.84 -20.05
N GLU A 257 18.72 9.51 -18.96
CA GLU A 257 19.58 10.47 -18.24
C GLU A 257 20.91 9.84 -17.80
N LEU A 258 20.88 8.64 -17.23
CA LEU A 258 22.08 7.92 -16.81
C LEU A 258 22.94 7.43 -17.98
N VAL A 259 22.31 7.03 -19.09
CA VAL A 259 23.02 6.63 -20.32
C VAL A 259 23.71 7.84 -20.95
N ALA A 260 23.01 8.97 -21.07
CA ALA A 260 23.56 10.22 -21.61
C ALA A 260 24.76 10.71 -20.77
N ALA A 261 24.72 10.51 -19.45
CA ALA A 261 25.82 10.81 -18.54
C ALA A 261 26.98 9.78 -18.57
N GLY A 262 26.83 8.67 -19.28
CA GLY A 262 27.83 7.59 -19.33
C GLY A 262 27.95 6.78 -18.03
N LEU A 263 26.93 6.83 -17.16
CA LEU A 263 26.88 6.15 -15.86
C LEU A 263 26.21 4.76 -15.96
N LYS A 264 25.42 4.57 -17.01
CA LYS A 264 24.76 3.31 -17.39
C LYS A 264 25.13 2.98 -18.85
N GLU A 265 25.41 1.71 -19.15
CA GLU A 265 25.90 1.30 -20.48
C GLU A 265 24.83 1.45 -21.59
N SER A 266 23.59 1.10 -21.28
CA SER A 266 22.42 1.23 -22.16
C SER A 266 21.13 1.09 -21.36
N SER A 267 19.96 1.46 -21.89
CA SER A 267 18.66 1.30 -21.19
C SER A 267 18.41 -0.14 -20.69
N ASP A 268 18.84 -1.15 -21.45
CA ASP A 268 18.64 -2.57 -21.14
C ASP A 268 19.81 -3.22 -20.38
N SER A 269 20.88 -2.47 -20.12
CA SER A 269 22.02 -2.97 -19.35
C SER A 269 21.65 -3.27 -17.89
N THR A 270 22.42 -4.16 -17.26
CA THR A 270 22.18 -4.60 -15.87
C THR A 270 23.26 -4.10 -14.90
N ASP A 271 24.10 -3.16 -15.32
CA ASP A 271 25.16 -2.54 -14.51
C ASP A 271 24.56 -1.58 -13.47
N VAL A 272 23.59 -0.77 -13.88
CA VAL A 272 22.71 0.05 -13.04
C VAL A 272 21.27 -0.19 -13.49
N VAL A 273 20.40 -0.64 -12.60
CA VAL A 273 18.98 -0.88 -12.91
C VAL A 273 18.13 0.15 -12.22
N VAL A 274 17.37 0.93 -13.01
CA VAL A 274 16.35 1.85 -12.50
C VAL A 274 15.01 1.11 -12.40
N ALA A 275 14.43 1.14 -11.21
CA ALA A 275 13.09 0.66 -10.94
C ALA A 275 12.18 1.84 -10.59
N SER A 276 11.45 2.34 -11.60
CA SER A 276 10.44 3.39 -11.42
C SER A 276 9.31 2.92 -10.51
N ASN A 277 8.95 3.76 -9.56
CA ASN A 277 7.87 3.59 -8.63
C ASN A 277 6.93 4.81 -8.66
N GLY A 278 6.74 5.43 -9.85
CA GLY A 278 5.90 6.60 -10.02
C GLY A 278 6.66 7.90 -9.71
N THR A 279 6.27 8.62 -8.66
CA THR A 279 6.98 9.84 -8.18
C THR A 279 8.25 9.51 -7.37
N SER A 280 8.76 8.28 -7.48
CA SER A 280 10.05 7.85 -6.97
C SER A 280 10.73 6.82 -7.86
N ALA A 281 12.00 6.57 -7.60
CA ALA A 281 12.74 5.47 -8.21
C ALA A 281 13.65 4.79 -7.19
N LEU A 282 13.84 3.48 -7.36
CA LEU A 282 14.86 2.70 -6.69
C LEU A 282 15.95 2.38 -7.71
N LEU A 283 17.22 2.65 -7.37
CA LEU A 283 18.34 2.35 -8.26
C LEU A 283 19.24 1.29 -7.64
N TYR A 284 19.50 0.26 -8.43
CA TYR A 284 20.32 -0.87 -8.06
C TYR A 284 21.63 -0.81 -8.83
N VAL A 285 22.76 -0.99 -8.15
CA VAL A 285 24.08 -1.05 -8.78
C VAL A 285 24.60 -2.46 -8.66
N HIS A 286 24.98 -3.06 -9.79
CA HIS A 286 25.50 -4.41 -9.80
C HIS A 286 26.84 -4.47 -9.03
N PRO A 287 27.14 -5.53 -8.26
CA PRO A 287 28.36 -5.62 -7.45
C PRO A 287 29.66 -5.36 -8.22
N ASP A 288 29.77 -5.84 -9.46
CA ASP A 288 30.94 -5.62 -10.33
C ASP A 288 31.15 -4.14 -10.72
N PHE A 289 30.12 -3.30 -10.55
CA PHE A 289 30.10 -1.89 -10.91
C PHE A 289 29.97 -0.96 -9.69
N VAL A 290 30.14 -1.48 -8.46
CA VAL A 290 30.00 -0.72 -7.21
C VAL A 290 30.91 0.52 -7.14
N ALA A 291 32.04 0.52 -7.87
CA ALA A 291 32.92 1.68 -7.98
C ALA A 291 32.24 2.90 -8.64
N ARG A 292 31.15 2.70 -9.40
CA ARG A 292 30.34 3.78 -10.00
C ARG A 292 29.36 4.43 -9.02
N THR A 293 29.07 3.80 -7.88
CA THR A 293 28.06 4.29 -6.93
C THR A 293 28.27 5.75 -6.55
N PRO A 294 29.48 6.23 -6.18
CA PRO A 294 29.67 7.65 -5.87
C PRO A 294 29.34 8.59 -7.03
N LEU A 295 29.71 8.22 -8.26
CA LEU A 295 29.43 9.03 -9.46
C LEU A 295 27.93 9.10 -9.77
N VAL A 296 27.19 8.00 -9.57
CA VAL A 296 25.73 7.98 -9.70
C VAL A 296 25.09 8.85 -8.63
N GLY A 297 25.56 8.76 -7.37
CA GLY A 297 25.07 9.59 -6.28
C GLY A 297 25.29 11.09 -6.53
N ASP A 298 26.50 11.46 -6.95
CA ASP A 298 26.84 12.85 -7.31
C ASP A 298 25.98 13.34 -8.48
N PHE A 299 25.77 12.50 -9.50
CA PHE A 299 24.90 12.86 -10.62
C PHE A 299 23.47 13.16 -10.14
N LEU A 300 22.84 12.23 -9.41
CA LEU A 300 21.48 12.37 -8.91
C LEU A 300 21.29 13.61 -8.02
N ALA A 301 22.26 13.86 -7.13
CA ALA A 301 22.21 15.01 -6.22
C ALA A 301 22.27 16.38 -6.92
N ASN A 302 22.70 16.41 -8.19
CA ASN A 302 22.79 17.64 -9.00
C ASN A 302 21.67 17.76 -10.05
N GLN A 303 20.68 16.86 -10.05
CA GLN A 303 19.57 16.92 -11.00
C GLN A 303 18.43 17.77 -10.48
N GLU A 304 17.94 18.70 -11.31
CA GLU A 304 16.78 19.53 -10.95
C GLU A 304 15.49 18.74 -10.76
N TRP A 305 15.39 17.54 -11.33
CA TRP A 305 14.21 16.68 -11.23
C TRP A 305 14.17 15.82 -9.97
N VAL A 306 15.20 15.87 -9.13
CA VAL A 306 15.28 15.16 -7.85
C VAL A 306 14.95 16.08 -6.68
N ASP A 307 14.09 15.63 -5.78
CA ASP A 307 13.87 16.30 -4.48
C ASP A 307 14.80 15.75 -3.40
N THR A 308 14.86 14.41 -3.30
CA THR A 308 15.58 13.71 -2.24
C THR A 308 16.31 12.51 -2.84
N VAL A 309 17.61 12.36 -2.52
CA VAL A 309 18.39 11.13 -2.75
C VAL A 309 18.79 10.56 -1.40
N LEU A 310 18.50 9.28 -1.17
CA LEU A 310 18.94 8.54 0.00
C LEU A 310 19.82 7.38 -0.47
N ASP A 311 21.00 7.25 0.13
CA ASP A 311 21.96 6.21 -0.17
C ASP A 311 22.50 5.55 1.11
N GLY A 312 23.30 4.49 0.97
CA GLY A 312 24.06 3.91 2.07
C GLY A 312 23.21 3.62 3.32
N SER A 313 23.57 4.22 4.45
CA SER A 313 22.81 4.09 5.72
C SER A 313 21.56 4.97 5.77
N ALA A 314 21.45 6.00 4.92
CA ALA A 314 20.30 6.91 4.89
C ALA A 314 19.02 6.21 4.38
N LEU A 315 19.15 5.13 3.61
CA LEU A 315 18.03 4.27 3.20
C LEU A 315 17.19 3.77 4.39
N ALA A 316 17.82 3.52 5.54
CA ALA A 316 17.12 3.06 6.73
C ALA A 316 16.13 4.10 7.28
N SER A 317 16.33 5.39 7.00
CA SER A 317 15.44 6.46 7.46
C SER A 317 14.04 6.40 6.83
N VAL A 318 13.93 5.73 5.68
CA VAL A 318 12.65 5.49 4.98
C VAL A 318 12.26 4.01 4.95
N GLY A 319 12.86 3.21 5.84
CA GLY A 319 12.53 1.80 5.97
C GLY A 319 13.06 0.91 4.84
N GLN A 320 14.09 1.35 4.10
CA GLN A 320 14.75 0.56 3.05
C GLN A 320 16.08 -0.03 3.53
N SER A 321 16.54 -1.10 2.86
CA SER A 321 17.83 -1.75 3.10
C SER A 321 18.66 -1.81 1.83
N ARG A 322 19.98 -1.97 1.98
CA ARG A 322 20.94 -2.12 0.86
C ARG A 322 20.90 -3.52 0.22
N ASP A 323 19.91 -4.33 0.58
CA ASP A 323 19.82 -5.70 0.11
C ASP A 323 19.63 -5.75 -1.41
N HIS A 324 20.13 -6.83 -1.99
CA HIS A 324 19.99 -7.13 -3.43
C HIS A 324 20.57 -6.04 -4.36
N GLY A 325 21.51 -5.24 -3.87
CA GLY A 325 22.19 -4.22 -4.67
C GLY A 325 21.47 -2.88 -4.73
N LEU A 326 20.43 -2.66 -3.90
CA LEU A 326 19.80 -1.34 -3.78
C LEU A 326 20.83 -0.33 -3.28
N ALA A 327 21.11 0.68 -4.10
CA ALA A 327 22.09 1.71 -3.82
C ALA A 327 21.43 3.05 -3.47
N PHE A 328 20.33 3.39 -4.16
CA PHE A 328 19.64 4.67 -3.98
C PHE A 328 18.13 4.51 -3.93
N ALA A 329 17.51 5.34 -3.08
CA ALA A 329 16.10 5.67 -3.12
C ALA A 329 15.98 7.15 -3.48
N VAL A 330 15.24 7.45 -4.55
CA VAL A 330 15.09 8.80 -5.08
C VAL A 330 13.61 9.20 -5.01
N SER A 331 13.32 10.32 -4.35
CA SER A 331 12.02 10.99 -4.49
C SER A 331 12.13 12.05 -5.57
N MET A 332 11.19 12.02 -6.52
CA MET A 332 11.13 13.00 -7.60
C MET A 332 10.72 14.38 -7.08
N ARG A 333 11.13 15.44 -7.78
CA ARG A 333 10.77 16.83 -7.45
C ARG A 333 9.26 16.97 -7.27
N ALA A 334 8.85 17.44 -6.10
CA ALA A 334 7.47 17.76 -5.77
C ALA A 334 7.30 19.26 -5.48
N SER A 335 6.08 19.76 -5.56
CA SER A 335 5.73 21.14 -5.18
C SER A 335 4.32 21.20 -4.58
N GLU A 336 3.99 22.34 -3.95
CA GLU A 336 2.66 22.61 -3.40
C GLU A 336 1.72 23.31 -4.41
N GLU A 337 2.10 23.36 -5.69
CA GLU A 337 1.27 23.95 -6.74
C GLU A 337 -0.09 23.24 -6.83
N HIS A 338 -1.12 24.02 -7.17
CA HIS A 338 -2.48 23.49 -7.29
C HIS A 338 -2.76 23.13 -8.75
N ASN A 339 -3.43 22.01 -8.97
CA ASN A 339 -3.88 21.63 -10.31
C ASN A 339 -5.09 22.48 -10.76
N ALA A 340 -5.59 22.22 -11.97
CA ALA A 340 -6.70 22.96 -12.57
C ALA A 340 -8.04 22.88 -11.78
N TYR A 341 -8.15 21.94 -10.82
CA TYR A 341 -9.31 21.75 -9.96
C TYR A 341 -9.05 22.17 -8.50
N GLY A 342 -7.92 22.83 -8.23
CA GLY A 342 -7.58 23.35 -6.90
C GLY A 342 -7.05 22.30 -5.92
N VAL A 343 -6.71 21.09 -6.37
CA VAL A 343 -6.03 20.10 -5.52
C VAL A 343 -4.55 20.45 -5.45
N ALA A 344 -4.05 20.66 -4.23
CA ALA A 344 -2.65 20.99 -3.97
C ALA A 344 -1.74 19.77 -4.16
N GLY A 345 -0.53 20.02 -4.65
CA GLY A 345 0.51 19.01 -4.80
C GLY A 345 0.73 18.62 -6.26
N THR A 346 1.94 18.87 -6.76
CA THR A 346 2.44 18.33 -8.03
C THR A 346 3.74 17.57 -7.82
N SER A 347 4.05 16.65 -8.72
CA SER A 347 5.34 15.95 -8.75
C SER A 347 5.73 15.55 -10.16
N LEU A 348 7.04 15.46 -10.40
CA LEU A 348 7.58 14.74 -11.55
C LEU A 348 7.46 13.23 -11.30
N VAL A 349 7.43 12.44 -12.38
CA VAL A 349 7.41 10.98 -12.29
C VAL A 349 8.60 10.38 -13.03
N ALA A 350 9.15 9.30 -12.49
CA ALA A 350 10.10 8.47 -13.20
C ALA A 350 9.35 7.63 -14.24
N GLU A 351 9.77 7.68 -15.50
CA GLU A 351 9.11 6.96 -16.58
C GLU A 351 9.06 5.45 -16.29
N ARG A 352 7.89 4.85 -16.58
CA ARG A 352 7.70 3.42 -16.42
C ARG A 352 8.32 2.65 -17.58
N ALA A 353 9.07 1.62 -17.22
CA ALA A 353 9.52 0.61 -18.18
C ALA A 353 8.33 -0.06 -18.89
N GLY A 354 8.49 -0.34 -20.19
CA GLY A 354 7.51 -1.10 -20.96
C GLY A 354 6.37 -0.30 -21.61
N GLY A 355 6.50 1.03 -21.68
CA GLY A 355 5.68 1.87 -22.58
C GLY A 355 4.26 2.20 -22.10
N LYS A 356 3.94 2.00 -20.82
CA LYS A 356 2.69 2.51 -20.25
C LYS A 356 2.90 4.00 -19.93
N ALA A 357 2.37 4.89 -20.77
CA ALA A 357 2.54 6.34 -20.63
C ALA A 357 1.87 6.87 -19.36
N ASP A 358 2.59 7.69 -18.59
CA ASP A 358 2.03 8.48 -17.50
C ASP A 358 1.18 9.63 -18.03
N VAL A 359 0.10 9.97 -17.32
CA VAL A 359 -0.89 10.93 -17.79
C VAL A 359 -0.67 12.26 -17.07
N LEU A 360 -0.12 13.24 -17.79
CA LEU A 360 0.07 14.60 -17.27
C LEU A 360 -1.25 15.18 -16.74
N GLY A 361 -1.20 15.85 -15.60
CA GLY A 361 -2.37 16.42 -14.93
C GLY A 361 -3.25 15.41 -14.18
N SER A 362 -3.02 14.10 -14.32
CA SER A 362 -3.64 13.07 -13.46
C SER A 362 -2.80 12.85 -12.20
N GLY A 363 -3.27 11.98 -11.30
CA GLY A 363 -2.54 11.58 -10.11
C GLY A 363 -1.43 10.56 -10.42
N GLN A 364 -0.33 10.64 -9.67
CA GLN A 364 0.64 9.56 -9.46
C GLN A 364 1.13 9.58 -8.00
N HIS A 365 1.82 8.54 -7.56
CA HIS A 365 2.31 8.38 -6.19
C HIS A 365 3.63 7.61 -6.17
N GLY A 366 4.22 7.42 -4.98
CA GLY A 366 5.42 6.64 -4.73
C GLY A 366 6.57 7.36 -4.04
N GLY A 367 6.57 8.69 -4.02
CA GLY A 367 7.60 9.55 -3.45
C GLY A 367 7.30 9.98 -2.01
N LEU A 368 8.02 11.01 -1.58
CA LEU A 368 7.95 11.62 -0.25
C LEU A 368 7.14 12.93 -0.21
N GLY A 369 6.47 13.30 -1.30
CA GLY A 369 5.68 14.52 -1.35
C GLY A 369 4.51 14.51 -0.36
N ALA A 370 4.09 15.69 0.08
CA ALA A 370 3.10 15.83 1.16
C ALA A 370 1.75 15.12 0.88
N GLY A 371 1.24 15.21 -0.35
CA GLY A 371 -0.05 14.60 -0.74
C GLY A 371 -0.02 13.07 -0.76
N GLU A 372 1.03 12.49 -1.35
CA GLU A 372 1.21 11.03 -1.44
C GLU A 372 1.58 10.37 -0.11
N GLN A 373 2.19 11.12 0.80
CA GLN A 373 2.46 10.70 2.17
C GLN A 373 1.30 10.94 3.13
N ALA A 374 0.12 11.35 2.66
CA ALA A 374 -1.04 11.69 3.51
C ALA A 374 -2.23 10.73 3.34
N PRO A 375 -2.08 9.40 3.59
CA PRO A 375 -3.24 8.53 3.75
C PRO A 375 -4.05 8.92 4.99
N PHE A 376 -5.28 8.45 5.11
CA PHE A 376 -6.10 8.61 6.32
C PHE A 376 -6.26 7.29 7.06
N LEU A 377 -6.58 7.37 8.35
CA LEU A 377 -6.92 6.23 9.18
C LEU A 377 -7.94 6.66 10.24
N MET A 378 -9.00 5.87 10.36
CA MET A 378 -10.06 5.98 11.35
C MET A 378 -10.30 4.60 11.96
N ILE A 379 -10.42 4.52 13.29
CA ILE A 379 -10.62 3.26 14.01
C ILE A 379 -11.80 3.38 14.98
N ASP A 380 -12.79 2.48 14.86
CA ASP A 380 -13.90 2.29 15.82
C ASP A 380 -13.76 0.91 16.47
N GLY A 381 -13.78 0.86 17.80
CA GLY A 381 -13.63 -0.38 18.57
C GLY A 381 -13.04 -0.15 19.97
N ALA A 382 -12.91 -1.24 20.73
CA ALA A 382 -12.35 -1.20 22.07
C ALA A 382 -10.91 -0.65 22.07
N GLY A 383 -10.59 0.22 23.03
CA GLY A 383 -9.26 0.85 23.14
C GLY A 383 -9.07 2.14 22.34
N PHE A 384 -10.10 2.62 21.65
CA PHE A 384 -10.11 3.87 20.89
C PHE A 384 -11.22 4.82 21.36
N SER A 385 -10.97 6.12 21.24
CA SER A 385 -11.87 7.17 21.72
C SER A 385 -12.75 7.71 20.59
N ARG A 386 -14.07 7.50 20.70
CA ARG A 386 -15.05 7.98 19.70
C ARG A 386 -15.01 9.50 19.56
N GLY A 387 -14.97 9.98 18.31
CA GLY A 387 -14.92 11.40 17.97
C GLY A 387 -13.59 12.07 18.29
N ALA A 388 -12.59 11.33 18.77
CA ALA A 388 -11.28 11.89 19.10
C ALA A 388 -10.39 12.01 17.87
N VAL A 389 -9.47 12.96 17.92
CA VAL A 389 -8.43 13.15 16.90
C VAL A 389 -7.08 13.02 17.55
N ARG A 390 -6.34 11.97 17.20
CA ARG A 390 -5.00 11.69 17.65
C ARG A 390 -3.97 12.41 16.80
N GLN A 391 -3.05 13.13 17.46
CA GLN A 391 -2.01 13.92 16.80
C GLN A 391 -0.67 13.17 16.73
N GLU A 392 -0.49 12.14 17.55
CA GLU A 392 0.71 11.32 17.57
C GLU A 392 0.93 10.65 16.19
N PRO A 393 2.18 10.63 15.68
CA PRO A 393 2.50 9.92 14.46
C PRO A 393 2.11 8.44 14.54
N SER A 394 1.53 7.98 13.43
CA SER A 394 1.27 6.57 13.17
C SER A 394 1.65 6.26 11.72
N CYS A 395 1.91 5.00 11.43
CA CYS A 395 2.28 4.53 10.11
C CYS A 395 1.44 3.31 9.73
N ILE A 396 1.32 3.01 8.44
CA ILE A 396 0.63 1.81 7.96
C ILE A 396 1.15 0.51 8.62
N VAL A 397 2.43 0.47 9.02
CA VAL A 397 3.02 -0.67 9.75
C VAL A 397 2.43 -0.87 11.15
N ASP A 398 1.76 0.13 11.71
CA ASP A 398 1.09 0.05 13.01
C ASP A 398 -0.26 -0.71 12.93
N ILE A 399 -0.79 -0.95 11.73
CA ILE A 399 -2.10 -1.63 11.56
C ILE A 399 -2.04 -3.10 11.99
N ALA A 400 -1.03 -3.86 11.54
CA ALA A 400 -0.89 -5.27 11.94
C ALA A 400 -0.76 -5.49 13.45
N PRO A 401 0.13 -4.79 14.18
CA PRO A 401 0.25 -4.96 15.62
C PRO A 401 -1.01 -4.47 16.35
N THR A 402 -1.73 -3.47 15.81
CA THR A 402 -3.04 -3.04 16.35
C THR A 402 -4.08 -4.15 16.23
N ILE A 403 -4.16 -4.82 15.08
CA ILE A 403 -5.08 -5.95 14.87
C ILE A 403 -4.72 -7.12 15.80
N LEU A 404 -3.45 -7.51 15.89
CA LEU A 404 -3.03 -8.61 16.76
C LEU A 404 -3.31 -8.31 18.24
N ALA A 405 -3.06 -7.08 18.70
CA ALA A 405 -3.35 -6.66 20.06
C ALA A 405 -4.85 -6.76 20.38
N HIS A 406 -5.73 -6.35 19.45
CA HIS A 406 -7.18 -6.49 19.61
C HIS A 406 -7.63 -7.95 19.71
N LEU A 407 -7.02 -8.82 18.92
CA LEU A 407 -7.30 -10.25 18.92
C LEU A 407 -6.67 -10.99 20.12
N GLY A 408 -5.97 -10.29 21.02
CA GLY A 408 -5.30 -10.88 22.18
C GLY A 408 -4.09 -11.76 21.83
N LEU A 409 -3.48 -11.52 20.66
CA LEU A 409 -2.35 -12.29 20.15
C LEU A 409 -1.01 -11.57 20.37
N PRO A 410 0.11 -12.31 20.40
CA PRO A 410 1.43 -11.73 20.59
C PRO A 410 1.79 -10.71 19.50
N VAL A 411 2.21 -9.52 19.93
CA VAL A 411 2.77 -8.48 19.07
C VAL A 411 4.29 -8.57 19.15
N SER A 412 4.91 -9.37 18.27
CA SER A 412 6.37 -9.56 18.26
C SER A 412 6.90 -9.63 16.82
N GLY A 413 8.15 -9.18 16.62
CA GLY A 413 8.81 -9.26 15.32
C GLY A 413 8.36 -8.21 14.29
N MET A 414 7.50 -7.26 14.69
CA MET A 414 7.03 -6.14 13.86
C MET A 414 7.82 -4.86 14.14
N ASP A 415 7.88 -3.96 13.16
CA ASP A 415 8.47 -2.62 13.32
C ASP A 415 7.44 -1.62 13.85
N GLY A 416 6.17 -1.80 13.49
CA GLY A 416 5.06 -1.00 14.01
C GLY A 416 4.69 -1.32 15.46
N ARG A 417 3.81 -0.49 16.02
CA ARG A 417 3.29 -0.61 17.39
C ARG A 417 1.75 -0.62 17.43
N PRO A 418 1.13 -1.26 18.43
CA PRO A 418 -0.32 -1.15 18.60
C PRO A 418 -0.75 0.29 18.85
N LEU A 419 -1.90 0.68 18.29
CA LEU A 419 -2.46 2.03 18.39
C LEU A 419 -3.49 2.18 19.51
N GLN A 420 -3.93 1.09 20.16
CA GLN A 420 -4.85 1.19 21.30
C GLN A 420 -4.23 2.05 22.42
N ALA A 421 -5.06 2.80 23.16
CA ALA A 421 -4.61 3.38 24.41
C ALA A 421 -4.16 2.26 25.37
N PRO A 422 -3.09 2.45 26.16
CA PRO A 422 -2.71 1.48 27.18
C PRO A 422 -3.90 1.26 28.10
N GLN A 423 -4.37 0.01 28.24
CA GLN A 423 -5.34 -0.30 29.27
C GLN A 423 -4.66 0.01 30.61
N GLY A 424 -5.15 1.04 31.31
CA GLY A 424 -4.64 1.39 32.63
C GLY A 424 -4.72 0.14 33.50
N GLY A 425 -3.55 -0.44 33.81
CA GLY A 425 -3.48 -1.53 34.77
C GLY A 425 -4.12 -1.05 36.06
N LEU A 426 -5.18 -1.71 36.47
CA LEU A 426 -5.58 -1.69 37.86
C LEU A 426 -4.42 -2.33 38.63
N ASN A 427 -3.49 -1.49 39.08
CA ASN A 427 -2.56 -1.84 40.14
C ASN A 427 -3.43 -2.12 41.38
N GLY A 428 -3.74 -3.39 41.59
CA GLY A 428 -4.24 -3.92 42.85
C GLY A 428 -3.13 -4.07 43.86
#